data_AF-A0A1H4C6C9-F1
#
_entry.id   AF-A0A1H4C6C9-F1
#
_cell.length_a   1.000
_cell.length_b   1.000
_cell.length_c   1.000
_cell.angle_alpha   90.00
_cell.angle_beta   90.00
_cell.angle_gamma   90.00
#
_symmetry.space_group_name_H-M   'P 1'
#
loop_
_entity.id
_entity.type
_entity.pdbx_description
1 polymer ?
#
loop_
_entity_poly.entity_id
_entity_poly.type
_entity_poly.pdbx_seq_one_letter_code
_entity_poly.pdbx_strand_id
1 'polypeptide(L)'
;MSCKYYKLIPEVPGELGEKTQMDSSVHPPKIEYLQFIFDGWLGDDLIECFPCFLISETLQLSLGKTDLGGFTIKEVEIAYSSLFEELYPDRKMPAFKWLVIIGKDGDDFFLDTKNNLIVSERCLGFLKEYGNLNNCEVEYFILK
;
A
#
# COMPACT_ATOMS: atom_id res chain seq x y z
N MET A 1 -28.18 4.56 4.29
CA MET A 1 -27.09 5.51 4.01
C MET A 1 -26.28 4.92 2.88
N SER A 2 -25.95 5.67 1.84
CA SER A 2 -25.06 5.16 0.78
C SER A 2 -23.63 5.12 1.31
N CYS A 3 -22.99 3.96 1.30
CA CYS A 3 -21.56 3.87 1.56
C CYS A 3 -20.81 4.62 0.45
N LYS A 4 -19.90 5.52 0.84
CA LYS A 4 -19.01 6.22 -0.09
C LYS A 4 -17.66 5.52 -0.12
N TYR A 5 -17.04 5.53 -1.29
CA TYR A 5 -15.75 4.90 -1.54
C TYR A 5 -14.81 5.89 -2.21
N TYR A 6 -13.52 5.64 -2.06
CA TYR A 6 -12.47 6.49 -2.58
C TYR A 6 -11.37 5.63 -3.16
N LYS A 7 -10.91 6.00 -4.35
CA LYS A 7 -9.70 5.44 -4.93
C LYS A 7 -8.51 6.19 -4.34
N LEU A 8 -7.52 5.44 -3.87
CA LEU A 8 -6.24 5.96 -3.43
C LEU A 8 -5.21 5.73 -4.54
N ILE A 9 -4.38 6.73 -4.79
CA ILE A 9 -3.21 6.65 -5.68
C ILE A 9 -2.00 7.01 -4.82
N PRO A 10 -1.41 6.03 -4.11
CA PRO A 10 -0.25 6.25 -3.26
C PRO A 10 0.99 6.71 -4.04
N GLU A 11 1.97 7.22 -3.30
CA GLU A 11 3.32 7.43 -3.84
C GLU A 11 3.92 6.10 -4.34
N VAL A 12 4.72 6.17 -5.41
CA VAL A 12 5.55 5.07 -5.94
C VAL A 12 7.04 5.35 -5.64
N PRO A 13 7.57 4.96 -4.47
CA PRO A 13 8.92 5.33 -4.04
C PRO A 13 10.03 4.36 -4.48
N GLY A 14 9.71 3.38 -5.32
CA GLY A 14 10.66 2.34 -5.72
C GLY A 14 10.03 1.21 -6.52
N GLU A 15 10.70 0.06 -6.53
CA GLU A 15 10.40 -1.05 -7.44
C GLU A 15 10.42 -2.44 -6.78
N LEU A 16 9.91 -3.43 -7.51
CA LEU A 16 10.02 -4.84 -7.12
C LEU A 16 11.46 -5.31 -7.31
N GLY A 17 12.05 -5.89 -6.26
CA GLY A 17 13.41 -6.42 -6.31
C GLY A 17 13.50 -7.79 -6.98
N GLU A 18 14.70 -8.15 -7.43
CA GLU A 18 14.99 -9.40 -8.16
C GLU A 18 14.61 -10.67 -7.39
N LYS A 19 14.53 -10.61 -6.06
CA LYS A 19 14.12 -11.76 -5.25
C LYS A 19 12.60 -11.98 -5.22
N THR A 20 11.81 -11.05 -5.78
CA THR A 20 10.35 -11.15 -5.81
C THR A 20 9.92 -12.40 -6.58
N GLN A 21 9.11 -13.24 -5.94
CA GLN A 21 8.53 -14.42 -6.57
C GLN A 21 7.13 -14.06 -7.05
N MET A 22 6.94 -14.04 -8.37
CA MET A 22 5.68 -13.70 -8.99
C MET A 22 5.26 -14.72 -10.05
N ASP A 23 3.96 -15.00 -10.08
CA ASP A 23 3.30 -15.63 -11.22
C ASP A 23 2.74 -14.53 -12.14
N SER A 24 3.44 -14.29 -13.25
CA SER A 24 3.08 -13.32 -14.28
C SER A 24 2.20 -13.90 -15.38
N SER A 25 1.78 -15.17 -15.27
CA SER A 25 0.83 -15.78 -16.22
C SER A 25 -0.61 -15.28 -16.02
N VAL A 26 -0.87 -14.62 -14.89
CA VAL A 26 -2.16 -14.02 -14.52
C VAL A 26 -2.06 -12.50 -14.44
N HIS A 27 -3.20 -11.82 -14.57
CA HIS A 27 -3.29 -10.36 -14.44
C HIS A 27 -4.36 -9.97 -13.40
N PRO A 28 -4.01 -9.19 -12.36
CA PRO A 28 -2.66 -8.73 -11.99
C PRO A 28 -1.74 -9.91 -11.64
N PRO A 29 -0.40 -9.75 -11.73
CA PRO A 29 0.54 -10.78 -11.31
C PRO A 29 0.32 -11.18 -9.85
N LYS A 30 0.38 -12.48 -9.56
CA LYS A 30 0.26 -12.97 -8.19
C LYS A 30 1.65 -13.00 -7.54
N ILE A 31 1.82 -12.24 -6.47
CA ILE A 31 3.07 -12.23 -5.69
C ILE A 31 2.98 -13.27 -4.57
N GLU A 32 4.02 -14.07 -4.41
CA GLU A 32 4.14 -15.06 -3.31
C GLU A 32 5.17 -14.64 -2.27
N TYR A 33 6.22 -13.96 -2.72
CA TYR A 33 7.24 -13.35 -1.88
C TYR A 33 7.61 -11.99 -2.48
N LEU A 34 7.64 -10.96 -1.65
CA LEU A 34 7.90 -9.58 -2.06
C LEU A 34 9.26 -9.12 -1.53
N GLN A 35 10.13 -8.71 -2.43
CA GLN A 35 11.25 -7.81 -2.13
C GLN A 35 10.91 -6.45 -2.70
N PHE A 36 11.00 -5.40 -1.89
CA PHE A 36 10.80 -4.03 -2.32
C PHE A 36 12.09 -3.24 -2.19
N ILE A 37 12.48 -2.54 -3.25
CA ILE A 37 13.69 -1.72 -3.31
C ILE A 37 13.26 -0.25 -3.32
N PHE A 38 13.62 0.49 -2.28
CA PHE A 38 13.38 1.93 -2.24
C PHE A 38 14.41 2.69 -3.09
N ASP A 39 13.92 3.61 -3.92
CA ASP A 39 14.71 4.62 -4.67
C ASP A 39 14.55 6.02 -4.09
N GLY A 40 13.42 6.29 -3.46
CA GLY A 40 13.11 7.50 -2.70
C GLY A 40 12.11 7.18 -1.60
N TRP A 41 11.60 8.21 -0.92
CA TRP A 41 10.42 8.12 -0.04
C TRP A 41 10.06 9.55 0.39
N LEU A 42 8.84 10.01 0.13
CA LEU A 42 8.38 11.35 0.50
C LEU A 42 7.73 11.41 1.88
N GLY A 43 7.71 10.28 2.61
CA GLY A 43 7.30 10.21 4.00
C GLY A 43 5.94 9.55 4.22
N ASP A 44 5.23 9.13 3.17
CA ASP A 44 3.90 8.53 3.30
C ASP A 44 3.95 7.14 3.92
N ASP A 45 2.93 6.83 4.72
CA ASP A 45 2.75 5.56 5.41
C ASP A 45 2.07 4.50 4.54
N LEU A 46 1.47 4.89 3.41
CA LEU A 46 0.90 4.00 2.41
C LEU A 46 1.60 4.29 1.09
N ILE A 47 2.22 3.28 0.51
CA ILE A 47 2.96 3.38 -0.75
C ILE A 47 2.54 2.25 -1.68
N GLU A 48 2.78 2.41 -2.97
CA GLU A 48 2.45 1.41 -3.97
C GLU A 48 3.65 1.07 -4.86
N CYS A 49 3.62 -0.14 -5.39
CA CYS A 49 4.45 -0.58 -6.51
C CYS A 49 3.73 -1.74 -7.17
N PHE A 50 3.19 -1.52 -8.36
CA PHE A 50 2.26 -2.46 -8.99
C PHE A 50 2.83 -3.91 -9.00
N PRO A 51 2.07 -4.91 -8.51
CA PRO A 51 0.66 -4.86 -8.07
C PRO A 51 0.46 -4.73 -6.54
N CYS A 52 1.49 -4.34 -5.79
CA CYS A 52 1.53 -4.35 -4.32
C CYS A 52 1.32 -2.98 -3.68
N PHE A 53 0.80 -3.02 -2.44
CA PHE A 53 0.72 -1.88 -1.54
C PHE A 53 1.52 -2.19 -0.29
N LEU A 54 2.25 -1.23 0.25
CA LEU A 54 2.98 -1.39 1.51
C LEU A 54 2.52 -0.33 2.48
N ILE A 55 2.56 -0.67 3.77
CA ILE A 55 2.28 0.26 4.85
C ILE A 55 3.41 0.31 5.87
N SER A 56 3.64 1.45 6.49
CA SER A 56 4.59 1.54 7.60
C SER A 56 4.12 0.69 8.79
N GLU A 57 5.06 0.24 9.61
CA GLU A 57 4.77 -0.52 10.83
C GLU A 57 3.86 0.26 11.79
N THR A 58 4.04 1.58 11.90
CA THR A 58 3.19 2.44 12.74
C THR A 58 1.73 2.42 12.28
N LEU A 59 1.49 2.54 10.97
CA LEU A 59 0.13 2.48 10.41
C LEU A 59 -0.44 1.06 10.55
N GLN A 60 0.37 0.03 10.34
CA GLN A 60 -0.02 -1.37 10.54
C GLN A 60 -0.48 -1.64 11.98
N LEU A 61 0.28 -1.17 12.98
CA LEU A 61 -0.07 -1.32 14.40
C LEU A 61 -1.36 -0.57 14.76
N SER A 62 -1.64 0.54 14.08
CA SER A 62 -2.89 1.29 14.27
C SER A 62 -4.07 0.54 13.63
N LEU A 63 -3.90 0.01 12.41
CA LEU A 63 -4.91 -0.82 11.75
C LEU A 63 -5.30 -2.05 12.58
N GLY A 64 -4.32 -2.68 13.23
CA GLY A 64 -4.55 -3.84 14.11
C GLY A 64 -5.42 -3.57 15.34
N LYS A 65 -5.77 -2.30 15.62
CA LYS A 65 -6.67 -1.88 16.71
C LYS A 65 -8.08 -1.55 16.22
N THR A 66 -8.35 -1.72 14.93
CA THR A 66 -9.63 -1.41 14.28
C THR A 66 -10.38 -2.68 13.90
N ASP A 67 -11.63 -2.52 13.48
CA ASP A 67 -12.46 -3.54 12.84
C ASP A 67 -12.51 -3.37 11.31
N LEU A 68 -11.57 -2.61 10.72
CA LEU A 68 -11.47 -2.45 9.27
C LEU A 68 -11.05 -3.78 8.63
N GLY A 69 -11.74 -4.17 7.56
CA GLY A 69 -11.54 -5.46 6.88
C GLY A 69 -11.03 -5.34 5.44
N GLY A 70 -10.95 -6.47 4.73
CA GLY A 70 -10.58 -6.50 3.31
C GLY A 70 -9.08 -6.52 3.02
N PHE A 71 -8.25 -6.73 4.04
CA PHE A 71 -6.80 -6.87 3.88
C PHE A 71 -6.22 -7.96 4.80
N THR A 72 -5.00 -8.38 4.49
CA THR A 72 -4.11 -9.10 5.39
C THR A 72 -2.73 -8.47 5.33
N ILE A 73 -1.93 -8.69 6.38
CA ILE A 73 -0.58 -8.14 6.50
C ILE A 73 0.42 -9.28 6.37
N LYS A 74 1.44 -9.08 5.54
CA LYS A 74 2.55 -10.01 5.37
C LYS A 74 3.90 -9.31 5.56
N GLU A 75 4.92 -10.11 5.77
CA GLU A 75 6.30 -9.64 5.72
C GLU A 75 6.72 -9.28 4.29
N VAL A 76 7.66 -8.34 4.21
CA VAL A 76 8.30 -7.90 2.97
C VAL A 76 9.80 -7.78 3.23
N GLU A 77 10.62 -8.21 2.27
CA GLU A 77 12.05 -7.92 2.33
C GLU A 77 12.28 -6.50 1.78
N ILE A 78 12.84 -5.62 2.62
CA ILE A 78 13.18 -4.27 2.22
C ILE A 78 14.66 -4.19 1.85
N ALA A 79 14.94 -3.57 0.71
CA ALA A 79 16.27 -3.17 0.29
C ALA A 79 16.26 -1.71 -0.20
N TYR A 80 17.43 -1.16 -0.44
CA TYR A 80 17.63 0.22 -0.89
C TYR A 80 18.51 0.20 -2.13
N SER A 81 18.19 1.03 -3.12
CA SER A 81 19.06 1.18 -4.29
C SER A 81 20.29 2.00 -3.94
N SER A 82 21.34 1.88 -4.75
CA SER A 82 22.55 2.71 -4.59
C SER A 82 22.22 4.20 -4.67
N LEU A 83 21.24 4.58 -5.50
CA LEU A 83 20.76 5.96 -5.59
C LEU A 83 20.17 6.44 -4.27
N PHE A 84 19.35 5.61 -3.62
CA PHE A 84 18.78 5.93 -2.31
C PHE A 84 19.88 6.14 -1.27
N GLU A 85 20.86 5.24 -1.21
CA GLU A 85 21.97 5.31 -0.25
C GLU A 85 22.84 6.57 -0.46
N GLU A 86 23.08 6.96 -1.71
CA GLU A 86 23.84 8.17 -2.07
C GLU A 86 23.08 9.46 -1.71
N LEU A 87 21.78 9.53 -2.01
CA LEU A 87 20.97 10.72 -1.77
C LEU A 87 20.56 10.88 -0.30
N TYR A 88 20.41 9.78 0.43
CA TYR A 88 19.81 9.73 1.75
C TYR A 88 20.62 8.90 2.77
N PRO A 89 21.93 9.15 2.95
CA PRO A 89 22.80 8.29 3.75
C PRO A 89 22.40 8.19 5.23
N ASP A 90 21.80 9.24 5.79
CA ASP A 90 21.39 9.32 7.20
C ASP A 90 19.87 9.22 7.39
N ARG A 91 19.11 8.89 6.34
CA ARG A 91 17.65 8.85 6.42
C ARG A 91 17.19 7.65 7.24
N LYS A 92 16.43 7.93 8.29
CA LYS A 92 15.78 6.90 9.09
C LYS A 92 14.52 6.43 8.39
N MET A 93 14.52 5.17 7.98
CA MET A 93 13.38 4.52 7.36
C MET A 93 12.56 3.77 8.40
N PRO A 94 11.23 3.91 8.41
CA PRO A 94 10.39 3.01 9.19
C PRO A 94 10.45 1.61 8.60
N ALA A 95 10.15 0.60 9.42
CA ALA A 95 9.85 -0.71 8.88
C ALA A 95 8.55 -0.64 8.06
N PHE A 96 8.49 -1.41 6.99
CA PHE A 96 7.30 -1.56 6.16
C PHE A 96 6.79 -2.99 6.22
N LYS A 97 5.48 -3.14 6.02
CA LYS A 97 4.77 -4.41 5.89
C LYS A 97 4.01 -4.42 4.58
N TRP A 98 3.83 -5.61 4.01
CA TRP A 98 3.06 -5.78 2.80
C TRP A 98 1.56 -5.79 3.14
N LEU A 99 0.82 -4.82 2.62
CA LEU A 99 -0.62 -4.74 2.69
C LEU A 99 -1.22 -5.52 1.52
N VAL A 100 -1.70 -6.73 1.80
CA VAL A 100 -2.33 -7.59 0.78
C VAL A 100 -3.83 -7.38 0.83
N ILE A 101 -4.39 -6.84 -0.25
CA ILE A 101 -5.83 -6.61 -0.36
C ILE A 101 -6.53 -7.90 -0.75
N ILE A 102 -7.52 -8.31 0.05
CA ILE A 102 -8.32 -9.54 -0.12
C ILE A 102 -9.83 -9.27 -0.12
N GLY A 103 -10.23 -8.03 0.15
CA GLY A 103 -11.62 -7.62 0.18
C GLY A 103 -12.23 -7.58 -1.21
N LYS A 104 -13.56 -7.62 -1.22
CA LYS A 104 -14.41 -7.54 -2.40
C LYS A 104 -15.09 -6.19 -2.46
N ASP A 105 -15.70 -5.88 -3.59
CA ASP A 105 -16.52 -4.68 -3.77
C ASP A 105 -17.47 -4.47 -2.59
N GLY A 106 -17.29 -3.35 -1.89
CA GLY A 106 -18.07 -2.97 -0.71
C GLY A 106 -17.38 -3.20 0.63
N ASP A 107 -16.23 -3.88 0.67
CA ASP A 107 -15.39 -3.98 1.87
C ASP A 107 -14.62 -2.66 2.13
N ASP A 108 -13.94 -2.55 3.27
CA ASP A 108 -13.18 -1.34 3.62
C ASP A 108 -11.94 -1.12 2.79
N PHE A 109 -11.31 -2.22 2.38
CA PHE A 109 -10.20 -2.28 1.45
C PHE A 109 -10.57 -3.27 0.36
N PHE A 110 -10.55 -2.86 -0.90
CA PHE A 110 -10.69 -3.76 -2.04
C PHE A 110 -9.97 -3.21 -3.26
N LEU A 111 -9.82 -4.04 -4.28
CA LEU A 111 -9.23 -3.65 -5.56
C LEU A 111 -10.33 -3.56 -6.61
N ASP A 112 -10.32 -2.50 -7.40
CA ASP A 112 -11.17 -2.46 -8.58
C ASP A 112 -10.65 -3.38 -9.70
N THR A 113 -11.39 -3.47 -10.81
CA THR A 113 -11.01 -4.29 -11.97
C THR A 113 -9.68 -3.91 -12.63
N LYS A 114 -9.11 -2.75 -12.28
CA LYS A 114 -7.84 -2.24 -12.78
C LYS A 114 -6.73 -2.32 -11.72
N ASN A 115 -6.96 -3.03 -10.61
CA ASN A 115 -6.03 -3.16 -9.49
C ASN A 115 -5.75 -1.83 -8.76
N ASN A 116 -6.66 -0.86 -8.85
CA ASN A 116 -6.57 0.35 -8.03
C ASN A 116 -7.05 0.06 -6.62
N LEU A 117 -6.38 0.64 -5.62
CA LEU A 117 -6.81 0.55 -4.23
C LEU A 117 -8.04 1.40 -3.99
N ILE A 118 -9.13 0.75 -3.60
CA ILE A 118 -10.37 1.41 -3.19
C ILE A 118 -10.58 1.20 -1.70
N VAL A 119 -10.98 2.28 -1.02
CA VAL A 119 -11.28 2.26 0.41
C VAL A 119 -12.66 2.85 0.72
N SER A 120 -13.30 2.35 1.78
CA SER A 120 -14.52 2.95 2.32
C SER A 120 -14.27 4.33 2.93
N GLU A 121 -15.31 5.15 3.09
CA GLU A 121 -15.21 6.46 3.77
C GLU A 121 -14.64 6.35 5.18
N ARG A 122 -15.03 5.32 5.95
CA ARG A 122 -14.50 5.09 7.30
C ARG A 122 -13.02 4.73 7.28
N CYS A 123 -12.62 3.92 6.30
CA CYS A 123 -11.23 3.55 6.10
C CYS A 123 -10.37 4.77 5.71
N LEU A 124 -10.83 5.59 4.76
CA LEU A 124 -10.14 6.82 4.40
C LEU A 124 -10.00 7.77 5.60
N GLY A 125 -11.07 7.93 6.40
CA GLY A 125 -11.02 8.74 7.61
C GLY A 125 -9.94 8.26 8.58
N PHE A 126 -9.89 6.95 8.83
CA PHE A 126 -8.85 6.33 9.64
C PHE A 126 -7.44 6.55 9.07
N LEU A 127 -7.22 6.30 7.78
CA LEU A 127 -5.89 6.44 7.16
C LEU A 127 -5.39 7.89 7.24
N LYS A 128 -6.27 8.89 7.15
CA LYS A 128 -5.92 10.31 7.32
C LYS A 128 -5.67 10.71 8.77
N GLU A 129 -6.31 10.05 9.73
CA GLU A 129 -6.16 10.36 11.15
C GLU A 129 -4.90 9.72 11.75
N TYR A 130 -4.58 8.49 11.32
CA TYR A 130 -3.51 7.67 11.92
C TYR A 130 -2.29 7.45 11.01
N GLY A 131 -2.34 7.90 9.76
CA GLY A 131 -1.24 7.77 8.80
C GLY A 131 -0.88 9.08 8.12
N ASN A 132 0.30 9.09 7.51
CA ASN A 132 0.74 10.13 6.60
C ASN A 132 0.38 9.76 5.15
N LEU A 133 -0.46 10.58 4.52
CA LEU A 133 -0.94 10.42 3.13
C LEU A 133 -0.73 11.71 2.32
N ASN A 134 0.33 12.47 2.62
CA ASN A 134 0.57 13.78 2.03
C ASN A 134 0.87 13.71 0.52
N ASN A 135 1.34 12.56 0.04
CA ASN A 135 1.72 12.31 -1.35
C ASN A 135 0.83 11.25 -2.01
N CYS A 136 -0.33 10.94 -1.39
CA CYS A 136 -1.34 10.07 -1.94
C CYS A 136 -2.50 10.89 -2.54
N GLU A 137 -2.79 10.71 -3.82
CA GLU A 137 -3.99 11.30 -4.41
C GLU A 137 -5.23 10.53 -3.99
N VAL A 138 -6.36 11.24 -3.85
CA VAL A 138 -7.63 10.67 -3.40
C VAL A 138 -8.74 11.09 -4.36
N GLU A 139 -9.36 10.12 -5.01
CA GLU A 139 -10.44 10.33 -5.96
C GLU A 139 -11.75 9.72 -5.43
N TYR A 140 -12.88 10.39 -5.64
CA TYR A 140 -14.19 9.81 -5.30
C TYR A 140 -14.48 8.60 -6.20
N PHE A 141 -14.95 7.51 -5.61
CA PHE A 141 -15.24 6.26 -6.33
C PHE A 141 -16.72 5.88 -6.19
N ILE A 142 -17.31 5.49 -7.33
CA ILE A 142 -18.69 5.02 -7.41
C ILE A 142 -18.65 3.52 -7.67
N LEU A 143 -19.15 2.73 -6.71
CA LEU A 143 -19.44 1.31 -6.94
C LEU A 143 -20.44 1.19 -8.09
N LYS A 144 -20.10 0.38 -9.08
CA LYS A 144 -20.95 0.10 -10.24
C LYS A 144 -21.79 -1.15 -10.02
#